data_AF-A0A9W9LRL7-F1
#
_entry.id   AF-A0A9W9LRL7-F1
#
_cell.length_a   1.000
_cell.length_b   1.000
_cell.length_c   1.000
_cell.angle_alpha   90.00
_cell.angle_beta   90.00
_cell.angle_gamma   90.00
#
_symmetry.space_group_name_H-M   'P 1'
#
loop_
_entity.id
_entity.type
_entity.pdbx_description
1 polymer ?
#
loop_
_entity_poly.entity_id
_entity_poly.type
_entity_poly.pdbx_seq_one_letter_code
_entity_poly.pdbx_strand_id
1 'polypeptide(L)' 'MASGWSLIIGLIVVVAASLAAWFFSPKGENLTVWRSTLILSFISCFLMWAIVFLAQWHPLIAPKRGDIRPERVPE' A
#
# COMPACT_ATOMS: atom_id res chain seq x y z
N MET A 1 10.53 -5.56 9.96
CA MET A 1 11.64 -5.24 9.05
C MET A 1 11.07 -5.08 7.64
N ALA A 2 11.11 -3.85 7.11
CA ALA A 2 10.67 -3.58 5.74
C ALA A 2 11.66 -4.24 4.77
N SER A 3 11.22 -5.29 4.08
CA SER A 3 11.98 -5.95 3.03
C SER A 3 11.20 -5.85 1.73
N GLY A 4 11.87 -5.92 0.58
CA GLY A 4 11.20 -5.87 -0.73
C GLY A 4 10.07 -6.90 -0.88
N TRP A 5 10.09 -7.97 -0.09
CA TRP A 5 9.02 -8.96 0.00
C TRP A 5 7.66 -8.38 0.41
N SER A 6 7.59 -7.31 1.21
CA SER A 6 6.31 -6.70 1.58
C SER A 6 5.58 -6.13 0.37
N LEU A 7 6.31 -5.58 -0.61
CA LEU A 7 5.73 -5.09 -1.87
C LEU A 7 5.16 -6.24 -2.71
N ILE A 8 5.90 -7.34 -2.82
CA ILE A 8 5.49 -8.50 -3.62
C ILE A 8 4.26 -9.17 -3.01
N ILE A 9 4.25 -9.38 -1.69
CA ILE A 9 3.10 -9.94 -0.98
C ILE A 9 1.88 -9.03 -1.12
N GLY A 10 2.06 -7.72 -0.91
CA GLY A 10 0.98 -6.75 -1.11
C GLY A 10 0.41 -6.76 -2.52
N LEU A 11 1.28 -6.86 -3.54
CA LEU A 11 0.87 -6.96 -4.94
C LEU A 11 0.05 -8.23 -5.21
N ILE A 12 0.50 -9.38 -4.71
CA ILE A 12 -0.21 -10.66 -4.85
C ILE A 12 -1.61 -10.56 -4.24
N VAL A 13 -1.73 -9.98 -3.05
CA VAL A 13 -3.01 -9.80 -2.36
C VAL A 13 -3.96 -8.92 -3.17
N VAL A 14 -3.45 -7.81 -3.72
CA VAL A 14 -4.25 -6.86 -4.51
C VAL A 14 -4.70 -7.48 -5.84
N VAL A 15 -3.83 -8.23 -6.50
CA VAL A 15 -4.18 -8.98 -7.72
C VAL A 15 -5.25 -10.04 -7.40
N ALA A 16 -5.07 -10.81 -6.32
CA ALA A 16 -6.06 -11.81 -5.89
C ALA A 16 -7.42 -11.18 -5.56
N ALA A 17 -7.43 -10.05 -4.84
CA ALA A 17 -8.64 -9.30 -4.53
C ALA A 17 -9.32 -8.73 -5.80
N SER A 18 -8.54 -8.29 -6.78
CA SER A 18 -9.05 -7.79 -8.07
C SER A 18 -9.66 -8.91 -8.91
N LEU A 19 -9.03 -10.09 -8.94
CA LEU A 19 -9.59 -11.28 -9.58
C LEU A 19 -10.86 -11.73 -8.85
N ALA A 20 -10.87 -11.74 -7.53
CA ALA A 20 -12.06 -12.04 -6.74
C ALA A 20 -13.20 -11.07 -7.04
N ALA A 21 -12.93 -9.76 -7.09
CA ALA A 21 -13.91 -8.76 -7.49
C ALA A 21 -14.45 -9.01 -8.91
N TRP A 22 -13.60 -9.46 -9.85
CA TRP A 22 -14.05 -9.75 -11.21
C TRP A 22 -15.02 -10.94 -11.28
N PHE A 23 -14.71 -12.04 -10.59
CA PHE A 23 -15.48 -13.28 -10.65
C PHE A 23 -16.68 -13.32 -9.71
N PHE A 24 -16.56 -12.74 -8.51
CA PHE A 24 -17.59 -12.80 -7.46
C PHE A 24 -18.51 -11.58 -7.42
N SER A 25 -18.35 -10.60 -8.32
CA SER A 25 -19.30 -9.47 -8.40
C SER A 25 -20.72 -9.94 -8.74
N PRO A 26 -21.75 -9.38 -8.09
CA PRO A 26 -23.14 -9.78 -8.30
C PRO A 26 -23.58 -9.49 -9.74
N LYS A 27 -24.18 -10.49 -10.38
CA LYS A 27 -24.71 -10.36 -11.74
C LYS A 27 -26.00 -9.55 -11.70
N GLY A 28 -26.01 -8.40 -12.37
CA GLY A 28 -27.13 -7.49 -12.44
C GLY A 28 -26.77 -6.23 -13.23
N GLU A 29 -27.68 -5.25 -13.25
CA GLU A 29 -27.49 -3.99 -13.99
C GLU A 29 -26.21 -3.23 -13.59
N ASN A 30 -25.85 -3.31 -12.30
CA ASN A 30 -24.68 -2.62 -11.74
C ASN A 30 -23.38 -3.42 -11.81
N LEU A 31 -23.32 -4.54 -12.55
CA LEU A 31 -22.14 -5.44 -12.58
C LEU A 31 -20.85 -4.69 -12.94
N THR A 32 -20.90 -3.81 -13.94
CA THR A 32 -19.74 -3.03 -14.39
C THR A 32 -19.29 -2.05 -13.30
N VAL A 33 -20.23 -1.42 -12.60
CA VAL A 33 -19.93 -0.48 -11.50
C VAL A 33 -19.24 -1.22 -10.37
N TRP A 34 -19.74 -2.40 -9.97
CA TRP A 34 -19.11 -3.23 -8.93
C TRP A 34 -17.68 -3.61 -9.30
N ARG A 35 -17.45 -4.10 -10.53
CA ARG A 35 -16.12 -4.50 -10.99
C ARG A 35 -15.15 -3.33 -11.04
N SER A 36 -15.56 -2.22 -11.66
CA SER A 36 -14.66 -1.09 -11.89
C SER A 36 -14.31 -0.37 -10.58
N THR A 37 -15.28 -0.14 -9.71
CA THR A 37 -15.05 0.57 -8.43
C THR A 37 -14.14 -0.23 -7.51
N LEU A 38 -14.41 -1.52 -7.30
CA LEU A 38 -13.58 -2.36 -6.42
C LEU A 38 -12.14 -2.47 -6.92
N ILE A 39 -11.96 -2.79 -8.21
CA ILE A 39 -10.61 -2.98 -8.79
C ILE A 39 -9.84 -1.65 -8.76
N LEU A 40 -10.47 -0.54 -9.15
CA LEU A 40 -9.82 0.76 -9.14
C LEU A 40 -9.43 1.21 -7.73
N SER A 41 -10.30 0.99 -6.73
CA SER A 41 -10.01 1.30 -5.33
C SER A 41 -8.83 0.47 -4.81
N PHE A 42 -8.80 -0.85 -5.05
CA PHE A 42 -7.69 -1.70 -4.60
C PHE A 42 -6.35 -1.26 -5.19
N ILE A 43 -6.32 -0.97 -6.50
CA ILE A 43 -5.10 -0.51 -7.17
C ILE A 43 -4.67 0.86 -6.63
N SER A 44 -5.61 1.81 -6.47
CA SER A 44 -5.31 3.16 -5.99
C SER A 44 -4.74 3.15 -4.57
N CYS A 45 -5.35 2.37 -3.67
CA CYS A 45 -4.86 2.21 -2.30
C CYS A 45 -3.48 1.55 -2.27
N PHE A 46 -3.25 0.54 -3.10
CA PHE A 46 -1.95 -0.12 -3.20
C PHE A 46 -0.86 0.82 -3.72
N LEU A 47 -1.14 1.58 -4.78
CA LEU A 47 -0.17 2.52 -5.37
C LEU A 47 0.22 3.61 -4.37
N MET A 48 -0.76 4.23 -3.69
CA MET A 48 -0.49 5.23 -2.65
C MET A 48 0.45 4.66 -1.58
N TRP A 49 0.14 3.47 -1.06
CA TRP A 49 0.98 2.80 -0.05
C TRP A 49 2.37 2.44 -0.59
N ALA A 50 2.45 1.81 -1.76
CA ALA A 50 3.70 1.33 -2.36
C ALA A 50 4.66 2.48 -2.65
N ILE A 51 4.17 3.60 -3.18
CA ILE A 51 4.99 4.78 -3.48
C ILE A 51 5.59 5.35 -2.18
N VAL A 52 4.78 5.53 -1.13
CA VAL A 52 5.28 6.07 0.15
C VAL A 52 6.26 5.11 0.82
N PHE A 53 6.03 3.80 0.71
CA PHE A 53 6.97 2.78 1.18
C PHE A 53 8.31 2.87 0.43
N LEU A 54 8.27 2.93 -0.90
CA LEU A 54 9.46 3.05 -1.75
C LEU A 54 10.23 4.34 -1.49
N ALA A 55 9.54 5.45 -1.19
CA ALA A 55 10.18 6.72 -0.86
C ALA A 55 11.04 6.65 0.41
N GLN A 56 10.73 5.73 1.32
CA GLN A 56 11.50 5.49 2.54
C GLN A 56 12.53 4.35 2.37
N TRP A 57 12.49 3.60 1.27
CA TRP A 57 13.36 2.45 1.07
C TRP A 57 14.73 2.91 0.55
N HIS A 58 15.79 2.53 1.27
CA HIS A 58 17.16 3.03 1.03
C HIS A 58 17.25 4.57 1.06
N PRO A 59 16.95 5.20 2.22
CA PRO A 59 16.88 6.65 2.32
C PRO A 59 18.27 7.28 2.17
N LEU A 60 18.35 8.37 1.39
CA LEU A 60 19.57 9.17 1.22
C LEU A 60 19.75 10.21 2.32
N ILE A 61 18.67 10.53 3.04
CA ILE A 61 18.63 11.56 4.08
C ILE A 61 18.20 10.89 5.39
N ALA A 62 18.91 11.20 6.47
CA ALA A 62 18.54 10.80 7.81
C ALA A 62 17.86 11.96 8.55
N PRO A 63 16.89 11.67 9.45
CA PRO A 63 16.24 12.71 10.24
C PRO A 63 17.26 13.42 11.14
N LYS A 64 17.26 14.77 11.11
CA LYS A 64 18.02 15.61 12.05
C LYS A 64 17.03 16.36 12.93
N ARG A 65 17.23 16.30 14.24
CA ARG A 65 16.35 16.94 15.23
C ARG A 65 17.21 17.64 16.30
N GLY A 66 16.82 18.86 16.68
CA GLY A 66 17.55 19.69 17.66
C GLY A 66 16.87 19.83 19.03
N ASP A 67 15.64 19.35 19.17
CA ASP A 67 14.78 19.51 20.34
C ASP A 67 14.48 18.17 21.04
N ILE A 68 15.47 17.28 21.10
CA ILE A 68 15.34 16.05 21.88
C ILE A 68 15.26 16.41 23.37
N ARG A 69 14.30 15.80 24.07
CA ARG A 69 14.16 15.92 25.52
C ARG A 69 15.43 15.42 26.19
N PRO A 70 16.02 16.15 27.16
CA PRO A 70 17.32 15.80 27.73
C PRO A 70 17.43 14.35 28.23
N GLU A 71 16.36 13.82 28.83
CA GLU A 71 16.28 12.45 29.35
C GLU A 71 16.13 11.34 28.29
N ARG A 72 16.06 11.69 26.99
CA ARG A 72 15.93 10.74 25.88
C ARG A 72 17.04 10.85 24.84
N VAL A 73 18.11 11.59 25.16
CA VAL A 73 19.31 11.64 24.32
C VAL A 73 19.98 10.26 24.41
N PRO A 74 20.15 9.53 23.30
CA PRO A 74 20.93 8.30 23.29
C PRO A 74 22.40 8.64 23.61
N GLU A 75 23.04 7.89 24.50
CA GLU A 75 24.49 8.02 24.80
C GLU A 75 25.36 7.61 23.60
#